data_AF-A0A968XAH5-F1
#
_entry.id   AF-A0A968XAH5-F1
#
_cell.length_a   1.000
_cell.length_b   1.000
_cell.length_c   1.000
_cell.angle_alpha   90.00
_cell.angle_beta   90.00
_cell.angle_gamma   90.00
#
_symmetry.space_group_name_H-M   'P 1'
#
loop_
_entity.id
_entity.type
_entity.pdbx_description
1 polymer ?
#
loop_
_entity_poly.entity_id
_entity_poly.type
_entity_poly.pdbx_seq_one_letter_code
_entity_poly.pdbx_strand_id
1 'polypeptide(L)'
;MQLGWLKTTAEQSGESVYAFYHPTFQEYFAAQVVGNWEEMFEANYLWEIIQPQWREVVGFWLGRSDIASPAKEELLKQLVNFDDRAGGFYRYRAHFLAATGLAEFPESKRAKAIAARVVRWRFGWCDGGTWRETASGVRSATQAVMGLSDRSIMAVALERYLTELRGQSMGRKATFFALWNAAYSLGKQYMPGNPGAIAVLHELLAAVESPYLRLQLSNNLVKVNPGDVLAIGILRELMDHADLKIQRRSAHCLAMMDSGDGAAISKLQELATSGDDGVKKMAIASLDQLAGKTPVARQHRGREKSAREVAREIGSLEKRLQTAQNPAVQVAAAAKLGQLVPGHRGAIEVLINLLEQDGLEGSFYRRVGDCLGLLLTGERYGLVVGRLYGLRGGG
;
A
#
# COMPACT_ATOMS: atom_id res chain seq x y z
N MET A 1 30.16 24.43 22.15
CA MET A 1 29.06 23.51 22.48
C MET A 1 28.91 22.55 21.30
N GLN A 2 29.34 21.29 21.41
CA GLN A 2 29.17 20.31 20.32
C GLN A 2 27.73 19.77 20.39
N LEU A 3 26.85 20.37 19.60
CA LEU A 3 25.51 19.84 19.38
C LEU A 3 25.65 18.59 18.51
N GLY A 4 25.73 17.40 19.13
CA GLY A 4 25.99 16.09 18.48
C GLY A 4 24.95 15.61 17.44
N TRP A 5 24.05 16.50 17.04
CA TRP A 5 22.97 16.30 16.08
C TRP A 5 23.16 17.15 14.81
N LEU A 6 24.18 18.03 14.79
CA LEU A 6 24.59 18.85 13.65
C LEU A 6 25.92 18.37 13.06
N LYS A 7 25.99 18.31 11.73
CA LYS A 7 27.22 18.09 10.95
C LYS A 7 27.51 19.35 10.14
N THR A 8 28.77 19.77 10.07
CA THR A 8 29.18 20.85 9.15
C THR A 8 29.12 20.33 7.72
N THR A 9 28.41 21.02 6.83
CA THR A 9 28.21 20.61 5.42
C THR A 9 28.91 21.51 4.42
N ALA A 10 29.16 22.76 4.76
CA ALA A 10 29.94 23.70 3.93
C ALA A 10 30.44 24.87 4.79
N GLU A 11 31.38 25.66 4.26
CA GLU A 11 31.67 27.01 4.73
C GLU A 11 31.28 28.00 3.63
N GLN A 12 30.40 28.94 3.94
CA GLN A 12 30.05 30.04 3.05
C GLN A 12 30.33 31.36 3.76
N SER A 13 31.10 32.24 3.11
CA SER A 13 31.39 33.60 3.60
C SER A 13 31.96 33.67 5.02
N GLY A 14 32.73 32.66 5.44
CA GLY A 14 33.34 32.60 6.78
C GLY A 14 32.44 32.00 7.87
N GLU A 15 31.21 31.58 7.52
CA GLU A 15 30.30 30.88 8.43
C GLU A 15 30.18 29.41 8.05
N SER A 16 30.27 28.53 9.06
CA SER A 16 30.01 27.10 8.91
C SER A 16 28.51 26.86 8.72
N VAL A 17 28.13 26.27 7.59
CA VAL A 17 26.77 25.77 7.35
C VAL A 17 26.65 24.39 7.99
N TYR A 18 25.59 24.21 8.78
CA TYR A 18 25.31 22.94 9.46
C TYR A 18 24.06 22.28 8.90
N ALA A 19 24.04 20.95 8.86
CA ALA A 19 22.86 20.15 8.60
C ALA A 19 22.64 19.14 9.74
N PHE A 20 21.41 18.67 9.89
CA PHE A 20 21.13 17.60 10.86
C PHE A 20 21.68 16.25 10.38
N TYR A 21 22.07 15.40 11.33
CA TYR A 21 22.44 14.01 11.03
C TYR A 21 21.25 13.17 10.56
N HIS A 22 20.06 13.43 11.12
CA HIS A 22 18.85 12.70 10.79
C HIS A 22 17.80 13.65 10.20
N PRO A 23 17.21 13.34 9.02
CA PRO A 23 16.21 14.19 8.36
C PRO A 23 15.04 14.58 9.27
N THR A 24 14.59 13.68 10.17
CA THR A 24 13.49 13.97 11.12
C THR A 24 13.71 15.19 12.00
N PHE A 25 14.96 15.54 12.33
CA PHE A 25 15.23 16.78 13.05
C PHE A 25 14.99 17.99 12.16
N GLN A 26 15.43 17.93 10.89
CA GLN A 26 15.16 18.98 9.92
C GLN A 26 13.66 19.21 9.75
N GLU A 27 12.89 18.13 9.57
CA GLU A 27 11.44 18.22 9.41
C GLU A 27 10.74 18.73 10.68
N TYR A 28 11.19 18.31 11.86
CA TYR A 28 10.68 18.83 13.14
C TYR A 28 10.93 20.34 13.29
N PHE A 29 12.16 20.81 13.07
CA PHE A 29 12.47 22.24 13.19
C PHE A 29 11.78 23.08 12.11
N ALA A 30 11.65 22.56 10.89
CA ALA A 30 10.84 23.21 9.86
C ALA A 30 9.39 23.36 10.34
N ALA A 31 8.81 22.32 10.94
CA ALA A 31 7.47 22.37 11.50
C ALA A 31 7.33 23.35 12.67
N GLN A 32 8.38 23.58 13.47
CA GLN A 32 8.38 24.56 14.57
C GLN A 32 8.38 26.01 14.06
N VAL A 33 9.07 26.28 12.94
CA VAL A 33 9.17 27.63 12.37
C VAL A 33 7.85 28.09 11.75
N VAL A 34 7.06 27.16 11.20
CA VAL A 34 5.76 27.49 10.61
C VAL A 34 4.74 27.84 11.70
N GLY A 35 4.38 29.11 11.80
CA GLY A 35 3.43 29.61 12.79
C GLY A 35 1.98 29.43 12.33
N ASN A 36 1.69 29.85 11.10
CA ASN A 36 0.39 29.73 10.47
C ASN A 36 0.44 28.69 9.34
N TRP A 37 -0.61 27.87 9.21
CA TRP A 37 -0.71 26.86 8.16
C TRP A 37 -0.69 27.46 6.76
N GLU A 38 -1.14 28.71 6.61
CA GLU A 38 -1.15 29.45 5.33
C GLU A 38 0.27 29.61 4.76
N GLU A 39 1.28 29.75 5.62
CA GLU A 39 2.69 29.86 5.23
C GLU A 39 3.17 28.61 4.47
N MET A 40 2.55 27.44 4.71
CA MET A 40 2.87 26.21 3.96
C MET A 40 2.37 26.24 2.51
N PHE A 41 1.51 27.19 2.18
CA PHE A 41 0.96 27.42 0.84
C PHE A 41 1.55 28.66 0.17
N GLU A 42 2.31 29.48 0.89
CA GLU A 42 2.96 30.68 0.37
C GLU A 42 4.29 30.35 -0.32
N ALA A 43 4.21 29.90 -1.57
CA ALA A 43 5.31 29.97 -2.52
C ALA A 43 4.73 30.06 -3.93
N ASN A 44 5.25 30.98 -4.74
CA ASN A 44 4.80 31.29 -6.11
C ASN A 44 5.05 30.15 -7.14
N TYR A 45 5.28 28.93 -6.66
CA TYR A 45 5.35 27.72 -7.44
C TYR A 45 4.33 26.74 -6.86
N LEU A 46 3.24 26.57 -7.59
CA LEU A 46 2.13 25.72 -7.19
C LEU A 46 2.63 24.36 -6.65
N TRP A 47 1.98 23.86 -5.60
CA TRP A 47 2.02 22.47 -5.14
C TRP A 47 3.18 22.00 -4.23
N GLU A 48 3.97 22.87 -3.59
CA GLU A 48 5.09 22.45 -2.72
C GLU A 48 4.68 21.58 -1.53
N ILE A 49 3.63 21.92 -0.79
CA ILE A 49 3.14 21.14 0.37
C ILE A 49 2.79 19.68 0.02
N ILE A 50 2.54 19.39 -1.26
CA ILE A 50 2.14 18.07 -1.74
C ILE A 50 3.36 17.19 -2.07
N GLN A 51 4.57 17.76 -2.01
CA GLN A 51 5.80 17.01 -2.20
C GLN A 51 6.06 16.08 -0.99
N PRO A 52 6.66 14.89 -1.21
CA PRO A 52 6.90 13.91 -0.15
C PRO A 52 7.63 14.47 1.08
N GLN A 53 8.52 15.45 0.90
CA GLN A 53 9.29 16.09 1.97
C GLN A 53 8.44 16.86 2.99
N TRP A 54 7.27 17.34 2.59
CA TRP A 54 6.36 18.07 3.49
C TRP A 54 5.52 17.13 4.36
N ARG A 55 5.53 15.82 4.10
CA ARG A 55 4.70 14.87 4.84
C ARG A 55 5.00 14.88 6.34
N GLU A 56 6.27 14.76 6.69
CA GLU A 56 6.69 14.73 8.09
C GLU A 56 6.57 16.12 8.73
N VAL A 57 6.83 17.20 7.98
CA VAL A 57 6.65 18.59 8.45
C VAL A 57 5.19 18.85 8.84
N VAL A 58 4.25 18.52 7.95
CA VAL A 58 2.81 18.66 8.20
C VAL A 58 2.35 17.76 9.33
N GLY A 59 2.87 16.53 9.42
CA GLY A 59 2.63 15.63 10.53
C GLY A 59 3.03 16.26 11.87
N PHE A 60 4.30 16.67 12.01
CA PHE A 60 4.78 17.34 13.22
C PHE A 60 3.98 18.61 13.54
N TRP A 61 3.62 19.42 12.54
CA TRP A 61 2.82 20.62 12.76
C TRP A 61 1.41 20.30 13.26
N LEU A 62 0.76 19.25 12.74
CA LEU A 62 -0.53 18.77 13.25
C LEU A 62 -0.42 18.20 14.67
N GLY A 63 0.72 17.62 15.05
CA GLY A 63 0.98 17.08 16.38
C GLY A 63 1.33 18.12 17.45
N ARG A 64 1.64 19.36 17.06
CA ARG A 64 2.02 20.45 17.98
C ARG A 64 0.89 20.82 18.95
N SER A 65 1.16 20.81 20.25
CA SER A 65 0.18 21.16 21.28
C SER A 65 -0.08 22.66 21.41
N ASP A 66 0.87 23.48 20.97
CA ASP A 66 0.79 24.95 20.99
C ASP A 66 -0.06 25.52 19.84
N ILE A 67 -0.32 24.73 18.79
CA ILE A 67 -1.24 25.09 17.71
C ILE A 67 -2.66 24.73 18.11
N ALA A 68 -3.55 25.71 18.09
CA ALA A 68 -4.95 25.52 18.42
C ALA A 68 -5.67 24.61 17.40
N SER A 69 -6.55 23.72 17.88
CA SER A 69 -7.31 22.78 17.03
C SER A 69 -8.05 23.44 15.85
N PRO A 70 -8.65 24.65 15.96
CA PRO A 70 -9.27 25.31 14.80
C PRO A 70 -8.32 25.56 13.63
N ALA A 71 -7.05 25.87 13.88
CA ALA A 71 -6.06 26.08 12.82
C ALA A 71 -5.73 24.75 12.12
N LYS A 72 -5.55 23.67 12.90
CA LYS A 72 -5.35 22.31 12.37
C LYS A 72 -6.52 21.85 11.50
N GLU A 73 -7.74 22.18 11.92
CA GLU A 73 -8.96 21.89 11.17
C GLU A 73 -9.02 22.61 9.83
N GLU A 74 -8.54 23.86 9.76
CA GLU A 74 -8.53 24.62 8.52
C GLU A 74 -7.46 24.08 7.55
N LEU A 75 -6.26 23.71 8.03
CA LEU A 75 -5.27 23.00 7.21
C LEU A 75 -5.85 21.71 6.62
N LEU A 76 -6.45 20.85 7.44
CA LEU A 76 -7.06 19.61 6.96
C LEU A 76 -8.19 19.87 5.94
N LYS A 77 -8.99 20.92 6.15
CA LYS A 77 -10.02 21.34 5.20
C LYS A 77 -9.42 21.71 3.85
N GLN A 78 -8.33 22.49 3.83
CA GLN A 78 -7.68 22.90 2.60
C GLN A 78 -7.07 21.70 1.86
N LEU A 79 -6.39 20.80 2.57
CA LEU A 79 -5.83 19.58 1.99
C LEU A 79 -6.91 18.67 1.37
N VAL A 80 -8.06 18.51 2.03
CA VAL A 80 -9.16 17.64 1.54
C VAL A 80 -9.92 18.26 0.37
N ASN A 81 -10.01 19.59 0.33
CA ASN A 81 -10.67 20.34 -0.74
C ASN A 81 -9.68 20.87 -1.78
N PHE A 82 -8.45 20.35 -1.80
CA PHE A 82 -7.38 20.85 -2.64
C PHE A 82 -7.78 20.83 -4.11
N ASP A 83 -7.93 22.01 -4.69
CA ASP A 83 -8.16 22.20 -6.12
C ASP A 83 -6.82 22.22 -6.83
N ASP A 84 -6.50 21.11 -7.50
CA ASP A 84 -5.23 20.99 -8.18
C ASP A 84 -5.17 21.69 -9.52
N ARG A 85 -6.30 22.16 -10.07
CA ARG A 85 -6.45 22.72 -11.42
C ARG A 85 -5.74 21.89 -12.51
N ALA A 86 -5.50 20.60 -12.23
CA ALA A 86 -4.60 19.71 -12.97
C ALA A 86 -5.21 18.30 -13.09
N GLY A 87 -6.53 18.22 -13.29
CA GLY A 87 -7.23 16.98 -13.61
C GLY A 87 -7.32 15.95 -12.48
N GLY A 88 -7.07 16.33 -11.23
CA GLY A 88 -7.22 15.45 -10.07
C GLY A 88 -5.95 14.71 -9.61
N PHE A 89 -4.79 14.96 -10.22
CA PHE A 89 -3.51 14.32 -9.86
C PHE A 89 -3.04 14.67 -8.43
N TYR A 90 -3.00 15.96 -8.08
CA TYR A 90 -2.50 16.39 -6.77
C TYR A 90 -3.57 16.29 -5.68
N ARG A 91 -4.85 16.26 -6.06
CA ARG A 91 -5.96 16.05 -5.13
C ARG A 91 -5.83 14.76 -4.31
N TYR A 92 -5.40 13.65 -4.92
CA TYR A 92 -5.19 12.40 -4.18
C TYR A 92 -4.07 12.53 -3.16
N ARG A 93 -2.96 13.16 -3.55
CA ARG A 93 -1.80 13.34 -2.68
C ARG A 93 -2.10 14.29 -1.51
N ALA A 94 -2.82 15.39 -1.74
CA ALA A 94 -3.26 16.29 -0.68
C ALA A 94 -4.19 15.56 0.32
N HIS A 95 -5.13 14.75 -0.19
CA HIS A 95 -5.99 13.95 0.68
C HIS A 95 -5.21 12.87 1.45
N PHE A 96 -4.19 12.25 0.83
CA PHE A 96 -3.30 11.32 1.53
C PHE A 96 -2.50 12.00 2.62
N LEU A 97 -2.02 13.22 2.40
CA LEU A 97 -1.34 14.02 3.41
C LEU A 97 -2.26 14.33 4.60
N ALA A 98 -3.52 14.72 4.32
CA ALA A 98 -4.53 14.89 5.37
C ALA A 98 -4.80 13.58 6.14
N ALA A 99 -4.86 12.45 5.44
CA ALA A 99 -5.07 11.15 6.05
C ALA A 99 -3.90 10.71 6.92
N THR A 100 -2.65 10.88 6.48
CA THR A 100 -1.47 10.58 7.32
C THR A 100 -1.43 11.50 8.54
N GLY A 101 -1.81 12.77 8.39
CA GLY A 101 -1.90 13.72 9.49
C GLY A 101 -2.87 13.32 10.61
N LEU A 102 -3.81 12.41 10.35
CA LEU A 102 -4.70 11.88 11.41
C LEU A 102 -3.96 11.07 12.48
N ALA A 103 -2.76 10.57 12.20
CA ALA A 103 -1.93 9.93 13.23
C ALA A 103 -1.54 10.92 14.35
N GLU A 104 -1.43 12.20 14.01
CA GLU A 104 -1.00 13.28 14.91
C GLU A 104 -2.17 14.11 15.43
N PHE A 105 -3.29 14.15 14.69
CA PHE A 105 -4.50 14.88 15.06
C PHE A 105 -5.78 14.03 14.86
N PRO A 106 -5.94 12.91 15.59
CA PRO A 106 -7.06 11.98 15.43
C PRO A 106 -8.41 12.56 15.89
N GLU A 107 -8.42 13.54 16.78
CA GLU A 107 -9.63 14.21 17.29
C GLU A 107 -10.28 15.16 16.28
N SER A 108 -9.71 15.29 15.08
CA SER A 108 -10.29 16.12 14.02
C SER A 108 -11.75 15.74 13.74
N LYS A 109 -12.62 16.76 13.66
CA LYS A 109 -14.01 16.67 13.20
C LYS A 109 -14.12 16.08 11.78
N ARG A 110 -13.04 16.17 10.98
CA ARG A 110 -12.95 15.64 9.61
C ARG A 110 -12.39 14.22 9.53
N ALA A 111 -11.82 13.68 10.61
CA ALA A 111 -11.13 12.40 10.61
C ALA A 111 -11.96 11.27 9.98
N LYS A 112 -13.23 11.13 10.41
CA LYS A 112 -14.15 10.13 9.88
C LYS A 112 -14.41 10.29 8.38
N ALA A 113 -14.50 11.51 7.87
CA ALA A 113 -14.75 11.77 6.44
C ALA A 113 -13.49 11.49 5.60
N ILE A 114 -12.32 11.91 6.10
CA ILE A 114 -11.02 11.68 5.47
C ILE A 114 -10.77 10.18 5.33
N ALA A 115 -10.92 9.43 6.41
CA ALA A 115 -10.70 7.99 6.42
C ALA A 115 -11.71 7.23 5.55
N ALA A 116 -12.99 7.62 5.54
CA ALA A 116 -13.98 7.02 4.63
C ALA A 116 -13.54 7.09 3.17
N ARG A 117 -13.01 8.25 2.77
CA ARG A 117 -12.59 8.48 1.38
C ARG A 117 -11.38 7.62 1.02
N VAL A 118 -10.41 7.47 1.92
CA VAL A 118 -9.27 6.55 1.74
C VAL A 118 -9.75 5.10 1.61
N VAL A 119 -10.66 4.65 2.47
CA VAL A 119 -11.24 3.30 2.42
C VAL A 119 -11.99 3.06 1.10
N ARG A 120 -12.84 4.00 0.67
CA ARG A 120 -13.53 3.91 -0.63
C ARG A 120 -12.55 3.88 -1.80
N TRP A 121 -11.48 4.67 -1.74
CA TRP A 121 -10.45 4.62 -2.78
C TRP A 121 -9.70 3.30 -2.78
N ARG A 122 -9.47 2.67 -1.63
CA ARG A 122 -8.80 1.36 -1.52
C ARG A 122 -9.64 0.20 -2.08
N PHE A 123 -10.93 0.18 -1.77
CA PHE A 123 -11.79 -1.00 -2.01
C PHE A 123 -12.88 -0.80 -3.06
N GLY A 124 -13.15 0.44 -3.48
CA GLY A 124 -14.24 0.79 -4.39
C GLY A 124 -15.49 1.26 -3.64
N TRP A 125 -16.47 1.82 -4.36
CA TRP A 125 -17.73 2.28 -3.79
C TRP A 125 -18.86 2.23 -4.83
N CYS A 126 -20.09 2.35 -4.35
CA CYS A 126 -21.26 2.51 -5.20
C CYS A 126 -21.63 3.99 -5.32
N ASP A 127 -21.87 4.44 -6.55
CA ASP A 127 -22.24 5.81 -6.90
C ASP A 127 -23.43 5.77 -7.87
N GLY A 128 -24.60 6.25 -7.44
CA GLY A 128 -25.83 6.19 -8.24
C GLY A 128 -26.20 4.77 -8.68
N GLY A 129 -25.93 3.77 -7.84
CA GLY A 129 -26.12 2.38 -8.20
C GLY A 129 -25.08 1.82 -9.16
N THR A 130 -24.00 2.53 -9.49
CA THR A 130 -22.89 2.05 -10.33
C THR A 130 -21.65 1.80 -9.48
N TRP A 131 -20.97 0.67 -9.69
CA TRP A 131 -19.71 0.40 -8.99
C TRP A 131 -18.57 1.24 -9.57
N ARG A 132 -17.81 1.90 -8.67
CA ARG A 132 -16.67 2.75 -8.99
C ARG A 132 -15.42 2.23 -8.29
N GLU A 133 -14.31 2.30 -9.00
CA GLU A 133 -12.98 1.98 -8.47
C GLU A 133 -12.01 3.10 -8.82
N THR A 134 -10.95 3.24 -8.01
CA THR A 134 -9.82 4.11 -8.37
C THR A 134 -8.79 3.36 -9.21
N ALA A 135 -7.94 4.12 -9.91
CA ALA A 135 -6.79 3.57 -10.62
C ALA A 135 -5.91 2.72 -9.69
N SER A 136 -5.25 1.69 -10.23
CA SER A 136 -4.43 0.75 -9.45
C SER A 136 -3.32 1.43 -8.66
N GLY A 137 -2.73 2.52 -9.18
CA GLY A 137 -1.73 3.32 -8.48
C GLY A 137 -2.29 3.95 -7.19
N VAL A 138 -3.49 4.55 -7.28
CA VAL A 138 -4.19 5.13 -6.12
C VAL A 138 -4.53 4.06 -5.09
N ARG A 139 -5.06 2.90 -5.52
CA ARG A 139 -5.35 1.76 -4.61
C ARG A 139 -4.12 1.21 -3.90
N SER A 140 -2.97 1.24 -4.58
CA SER A 140 -1.71 0.77 -3.98
C SER A 140 -1.21 1.77 -2.96
N ALA A 141 -1.29 3.07 -3.28
CA ALA A 141 -0.91 4.14 -2.36
C ALA A 141 -1.79 4.19 -1.11
N THR A 142 -3.11 3.95 -1.23
CA THR A 142 -4.02 3.97 -0.07
C THR A 142 -3.66 2.94 0.98
N GLN A 143 -3.10 1.77 0.60
CA GLN A 143 -2.65 0.77 1.57
C GLN A 143 -1.55 1.31 2.49
N ALA A 144 -0.57 2.04 1.93
CA ALA A 144 0.50 2.64 2.71
C ALA A 144 -0.04 3.76 3.60
N VAL A 145 -0.91 4.61 3.06
CA VAL A 145 -1.55 5.72 3.78
C VAL A 145 -2.36 5.22 4.97
N MET A 146 -3.20 4.19 4.78
CA MET A 146 -3.99 3.63 5.89
C MET A 146 -3.10 3.09 7.03
N GLY A 147 -1.90 2.59 6.72
CA GLY A 147 -0.93 2.13 7.72
C GLY A 147 -0.16 3.26 8.43
N LEU A 148 -0.17 4.46 7.87
CA LEU A 148 0.46 5.67 8.42
C LEU A 148 -0.53 6.62 9.08
N SER A 149 -1.83 6.36 8.96
CA SER A 149 -2.91 7.08 9.62
C SER A 149 -3.19 6.51 11.01
N ASP A 150 -4.02 7.22 11.79
CA ASP A 150 -4.55 6.68 13.03
C ASP A 150 -5.34 5.37 12.80
N ARG A 151 -4.95 4.35 13.55
CA ARG A 151 -5.48 2.99 13.43
C ARG A 151 -6.95 2.90 13.84
N SER A 152 -7.35 3.62 14.89
CA SER A 152 -8.71 3.57 15.43
C SER A 152 -9.72 4.20 14.47
N ILE A 153 -9.34 5.31 13.83
CA ILE A 153 -10.16 5.97 12.82
C ILE A 153 -10.28 5.11 11.57
N MET A 154 -9.17 4.48 11.12
CA MET A 154 -9.21 3.56 9.97
C MET A 154 -10.09 2.35 10.25
N ALA A 155 -10.05 1.82 11.47
CA ALA A 155 -10.93 0.74 11.90
C ALA A 155 -12.41 1.15 11.83
N VAL A 156 -12.79 2.29 12.41
CA VAL A 156 -14.16 2.82 12.35
C VAL A 156 -14.61 3.07 10.90
N ALA A 157 -13.72 3.57 10.05
CA ALA A 157 -14.02 3.78 8.64
C ALA A 157 -14.27 2.47 7.88
N LEU A 158 -13.49 1.42 8.17
CA LEU A 158 -13.68 0.08 7.63
C LEU A 158 -14.99 -0.55 8.12
N GLU A 159 -15.31 -0.44 9.42
CA GLU A 159 -16.58 -0.94 9.98
C GLU A 159 -17.81 -0.29 9.32
N ARG A 160 -17.78 1.03 9.17
CA ARG A 160 -18.84 1.75 8.47
C ARG A 160 -18.93 1.31 7.00
N TYR A 161 -17.79 1.15 6.33
CA TYR A 161 -17.76 0.69 4.94
C TYR A 161 -18.38 -0.70 4.76
N LEU A 162 -18.10 -1.63 5.66
CA LEU A 162 -18.71 -2.96 5.65
C LEU A 162 -20.23 -2.89 5.86
N THR A 163 -20.68 -2.09 6.83
CA THR A 163 -22.12 -1.89 7.08
C THR A 163 -22.82 -1.28 5.86
N GLU A 164 -22.23 -0.23 5.25
CA GLU A 164 -22.76 0.42 4.04
C GLU A 164 -22.89 -0.55 2.87
N LEU A 165 -21.89 -1.42 2.65
CA LEU A 165 -21.92 -2.38 1.55
C LEU A 165 -22.85 -3.56 1.79
N ARG A 166 -22.98 -4.06 3.03
CA ARG A 166 -23.93 -5.14 3.34
C ARG A 166 -25.38 -4.71 3.16
N GLY A 167 -25.69 -3.43 3.41
CA GLY A 167 -27.01 -2.86 3.16
C GLY A 167 -27.35 -2.72 1.67
N GLN A 168 -26.38 -2.88 0.77
CA GLN A 168 -26.59 -2.87 -0.67
C GLN A 168 -26.70 -4.33 -1.16
N SER A 169 -27.77 -4.64 -1.89
CA SER A 169 -28.05 -6.00 -2.39
C SER A 169 -26.80 -6.67 -2.98
N MET A 170 -26.49 -7.88 -2.51
CA MET A 170 -25.27 -8.69 -2.77
C MET A 170 -25.05 -9.10 -4.25
N GLY A 171 -25.65 -8.41 -5.22
CA GLY A 171 -25.73 -8.83 -6.62
C GLY A 171 -24.53 -8.47 -7.52
N ARG A 172 -23.38 -8.04 -6.97
CA ARG A 172 -22.20 -7.70 -7.81
C ARG A 172 -20.92 -8.38 -7.33
N LYS A 173 -20.25 -9.08 -8.25
CA LYS A 173 -18.92 -9.67 -8.07
C LYS A 173 -17.90 -8.68 -7.47
N ALA A 174 -17.99 -7.41 -7.84
CA ALA A 174 -17.09 -6.37 -7.30
C ALA A 174 -17.34 -6.10 -5.80
N THR A 175 -18.60 -6.08 -5.37
CA THR A 175 -18.98 -5.93 -3.95
C THR A 175 -18.48 -7.10 -3.11
N PHE A 176 -18.51 -8.32 -3.65
CA PHE A 176 -18.00 -9.51 -2.97
C PHE A 176 -16.52 -9.37 -2.59
N PHE A 177 -15.66 -9.00 -3.54
CA PHE A 177 -14.23 -8.84 -3.27
C PHE A 177 -13.92 -7.62 -2.39
N ALA A 178 -14.71 -6.55 -2.50
CA ALA A 178 -14.58 -5.39 -1.64
C ALA A 178 -14.90 -5.72 -0.18
N LEU A 179 -16.03 -6.40 0.07
CA LEU A 179 -16.42 -6.90 1.40
C LEU A 179 -15.34 -7.84 1.97
N TRP A 180 -14.88 -8.80 1.17
CA TRP A 180 -13.86 -9.75 1.61
C TRP A 180 -12.57 -9.05 2.02
N ASN A 181 -12.01 -8.20 1.15
CA ASN A 181 -10.74 -7.56 1.40
C ASN A 181 -10.83 -6.54 2.56
N ALA A 182 -11.94 -5.81 2.68
CA ALA A 182 -12.17 -4.87 3.78
C ALA A 182 -12.35 -5.59 5.12
N ALA A 183 -13.14 -6.68 5.16
CA ALA A 183 -13.35 -7.48 6.36
C ALA A 183 -12.05 -8.14 6.82
N TYR A 184 -11.28 -8.74 5.89
CA TYR A 184 -9.97 -9.28 6.23
C TYR A 184 -9.00 -8.20 6.74
N SER A 185 -8.96 -7.04 6.09
CA SER A 185 -8.09 -5.93 6.53
C SER A 185 -8.45 -5.46 7.94
N LEU A 186 -9.75 -5.24 8.20
CA LEU A 186 -10.26 -4.86 9.52
C LEU A 186 -9.91 -5.93 10.56
N GLY A 187 -10.36 -7.16 10.35
CA GLY A 187 -10.24 -8.26 11.30
C GLY A 187 -8.81 -8.78 11.50
N LYS A 188 -7.86 -8.46 10.60
CA LYS A 188 -6.46 -8.89 10.73
C LYS A 188 -5.54 -7.78 11.20
N GLN A 189 -5.64 -6.59 10.60
CA GLN A 189 -4.65 -5.53 10.75
C GLN A 189 -5.14 -4.42 11.68
N TYR A 190 -6.38 -3.95 11.54
CA TYR A 190 -6.83 -2.76 12.26
C TYR A 190 -7.48 -3.10 13.61
N MET A 191 -8.29 -4.14 13.66
CA MET A 191 -8.93 -4.68 14.86
C MET A 191 -8.94 -6.22 14.83
N PRO A 192 -7.84 -6.87 15.27
CA PRO A 192 -7.76 -8.32 15.37
C PRO A 192 -8.97 -8.94 16.07
N GLY A 193 -9.63 -9.91 15.45
CA GLY A 193 -10.81 -10.59 16.02
C GLY A 193 -12.11 -9.77 16.02
N ASN A 194 -12.19 -8.69 15.23
CA ASN A 194 -13.42 -7.88 15.12
C ASN A 194 -14.65 -8.75 14.74
N PRO A 195 -15.70 -8.81 15.58
CA PRO A 195 -16.88 -9.65 15.33
C PRO A 195 -17.64 -9.31 14.05
N GLY A 196 -17.71 -8.04 13.67
CA GLY A 196 -18.36 -7.60 12.43
C GLY A 196 -17.61 -8.08 11.19
N ALA A 197 -16.27 -8.03 11.21
CA ALA A 197 -15.43 -8.58 10.15
C ALA A 197 -15.59 -10.11 10.02
N ILE A 198 -15.61 -10.82 11.15
CA ILE A 198 -15.84 -12.27 11.20
C ILE A 198 -17.20 -12.62 10.59
N ALA A 199 -18.26 -11.93 11.01
CA ALA A 199 -19.61 -12.14 10.49
C ALA A 199 -19.67 -11.94 8.96
N VAL A 200 -19.03 -10.91 8.41
CA VAL A 200 -18.94 -10.71 6.96
C VAL A 200 -18.24 -11.87 6.27
N LEU A 201 -17.11 -12.34 6.82
CA LEU A 201 -16.38 -13.48 6.22
C LEU A 201 -17.21 -14.78 6.27
N HIS A 202 -17.99 -15.00 7.33
CA HIS A 202 -18.95 -16.12 7.41
C HIS A 202 -20.05 -16.00 6.35
N GLU A 203 -20.66 -14.82 6.18
CA GLU A 203 -21.67 -14.59 5.14
C GLU A 203 -21.14 -14.85 3.74
N LEU A 204 -19.93 -14.35 3.44
CA LEU A 204 -19.28 -14.59 2.14
C LEU A 204 -18.96 -16.08 1.93
N LEU A 205 -18.60 -16.80 3.00
CA LEU A 205 -18.30 -18.23 2.95
C LEU A 205 -19.57 -19.07 2.72
N ALA A 206 -20.70 -18.67 3.32
CA ALA A 206 -21.99 -19.29 3.10
C ALA A 206 -22.53 -19.06 1.67
N ALA A 207 -22.20 -17.91 1.07
CA ALA A 207 -22.65 -17.55 -0.28
C ALA A 207 -21.82 -18.15 -1.42
N VAL A 208 -20.77 -18.94 -1.13
CA VAL A 208 -19.83 -19.42 -2.14
C VAL A 208 -19.70 -20.94 -2.13
N GLU A 209 -19.89 -21.54 -3.29
CA GLU A 209 -19.73 -22.97 -3.53
C GLU A 209 -18.31 -23.35 -4.00
N SER A 210 -17.62 -22.45 -4.71
CA SER A 210 -16.30 -22.74 -5.29
C SER A 210 -15.29 -23.20 -4.22
N PRO A 211 -14.74 -24.43 -4.33
CA PRO A 211 -13.79 -24.97 -3.36
C PRO A 211 -12.55 -24.08 -3.17
N TYR A 212 -12.07 -23.47 -4.25
CA TYR A 212 -10.94 -22.54 -4.20
C TYR A 212 -11.25 -21.30 -3.37
N LEU A 213 -12.42 -20.67 -3.59
CA LEU A 213 -12.82 -19.48 -2.86
C LEU A 213 -13.14 -19.80 -1.40
N ARG A 214 -13.81 -20.94 -1.12
CA ARG A 214 -14.04 -21.45 0.23
C ARG A 214 -12.71 -21.63 0.97
N LEU A 215 -11.71 -22.24 0.34
CA LEU A 215 -10.36 -22.37 0.91
C LEU A 215 -9.74 -21.01 1.26
N GLN A 216 -9.80 -20.04 0.33
CA GLN A 216 -9.22 -18.73 0.57
C GLN A 216 -9.92 -17.97 1.70
N LEU A 217 -11.26 -18.01 1.74
CA LEU A 217 -12.05 -17.39 2.79
C LEU A 217 -11.79 -18.04 4.14
N SER A 218 -11.80 -19.38 4.22
CA SER A 218 -11.47 -20.09 5.46
C SER A 218 -10.05 -19.77 5.94
N ASN A 219 -9.05 -19.75 5.05
CA ASN A 219 -7.68 -19.36 5.40
C ASN A 219 -7.58 -17.91 5.92
N ASN A 220 -8.36 -16.98 5.35
CA ASN A 220 -8.38 -15.61 5.82
C ASN A 220 -9.11 -15.48 7.16
N LEU A 221 -10.19 -16.24 7.33
CA LEU A 221 -10.97 -16.28 8.56
C LEU A 221 -10.17 -16.86 9.72
N VAL A 222 -9.41 -17.95 9.55
CA VAL A 222 -8.52 -18.46 10.60
C VAL A 222 -7.36 -17.51 10.94
N LYS A 223 -6.93 -16.67 10.00
CA LYS A 223 -5.95 -15.61 10.30
C LYS A 223 -6.56 -14.48 11.14
N VAL A 224 -7.85 -14.20 10.97
CA VAL A 224 -8.61 -13.18 11.71
C VAL A 224 -9.04 -13.73 13.08
N ASN A 225 -9.50 -14.99 13.11
CA ASN A 225 -10.01 -15.72 14.27
C ASN A 225 -9.42 -17.15 14.26
N PRO A 226 -8.24 -17.39 14.88
CA PRO A 226 -7.57 -18.69 14.84
C PRO A 226 -8.38 -19.88 15.35
N GLY A 227 -9.38 -19.66 16.22
CA GLY A 227 -10.27 -20.69 16.74
C GLY A 227 -11.58 -20.87 15.96
N ASP A 228 -11.68 -20.35 14.73
CA ASP A 228 -12.92 -20.41 13.97
C ASP A 228 -13.28 -21.83 13.53
N VAL A 229 -14.24 -22.44 14.25
CA VAL A 229 -14.64 -23.84 14.06
C VAL A 229 -15.17 -24.10 12.64
N LEU A 230 -15.93 -23.16 12.06
CA LEU A 230 -16.48 -23.29 10.72
C LEU A 230 -15.36 -23.31 9.66
N ALA A 231 -14.43 -22.36 9.75
CA ALA A 231 -13.30 -22.27 8.83
C ALA A 231 -12.40 -23.51 8.92
N ILE A 232 -12.09 -23.96 10.14
CA ILE A 232 -11.31 -25.18 10.39
C ILE A 232 -12.03 -26.40 9.80
N GLY A 233 -13.34 -26.55 10.04
CA GLY A 233 -14.15 -27.64 9.49
C GLY A 233 -14.10 -27.69 7.97
N ILE A 234 -14.27 -26.54 7.30
CA ILE A 234 -14.18 -26.47 5.83
C ILE A 234 -12.77 -26.79 5.34
N LEU A 235 -11.71 -26.37 6.04
CA LEU A 235 -10.35 -26.75 5.67
C LEU A 235 -10.13 -28.27 5.83
N ARG A 236 -10.72 -28.90 6.85
CA ARG A 236 -10.68 -30.37 7.02
C ARG A 236 -11.37 -31.08 5.87
N GLU A 237 -12.58 -30.68 5.51
CA GLU A 237 -13.31 -31.24 4.37
C GLU A 237 -12.49 -31.12 3.06
N LEU A 238 -11.85 -29.96 2.85
CA LEU A 238 -11.06 -29.70 1.65
C LEU A 238 -9.73 -30.47 1.60
N MET A 239 -9.27 -31.11 2.69
CA MET A 239 -8.12 -32.01 2.66
C MET A 239 -8.38 -33.29 1.85
N ASP A 240 -9.66 -33.64 1.66
CA ASP A 240 -10.09 -34.84 0.93
C ASP A 240 -10.72 -34.50 -0.44
N HIS A 241 -10.59 -33.25 -0.89
CA HIS A 241 -11.10 -32.80 -2.19
C HIS A 241 -10.38 -33.47 -3.37
N ALA A 242 -11.04 -33.73 -4.50
CA ALA A 242 -10.44 -34.41 -5.66
C ALA A 242 -9.18 -33.72 -6.26
N ASP A 243 -9.01 -32.42 -6.05
CA ASP A 243 -7.85 -31.65 -6.50
C ASP A 243 -6.74 -31.64 -5.44
N LEU A 244 -5.63 -32.32 -5.74
CA LEU A 244 -4.45 -32.42 -4.87
C LEU A 244 -3.87 -31.05 -4.47
N LYS A 245 -4.01 -30.01 -5.30
CA LYS A 245 -3.54 -28.64 -4.95
C LYS A 245 -4.43 -28.01 -3.89
N ILE A 246 -5.73 -28.32 -3.88
CA ILE A 246 -6.66 -27.90 -2.83
C ILE A 246 -6.33 -28.68 -1.55
N GLN A 247 -6.21 -30.00 -1.63
CA GLN A 247 -5.83 -30.85 -0.48
C GLN A 247 -4.56 -30.32 0.21
N ARG A 248 -3.49 -30.12 -0.56
CA ARG A 248 -2.19 -29.63 -0.08
C ARG A 248 -2.31 -28.26 0.57
N ARG A 249 -3.11 -27.35 0.01
CA ARG A 249 -3.26 -25.98 0.55
C ARG A 249 -4.07 -25.98 1.85
N SER A 250 -5.11 -26.81 1.94
CA SER A 250 -5.90 -26.97 3.16
C SER A 250 -5.08 -27.58 4.29
N ALA A 251 -4.35 -28.67 4.01
CA ALA A 251 -3.45 -29.30 4.97
C ALA A 251 -2.35 -28.33 5.44
N HIS A 252 -1.72 -27.59 4.53
CA HIS A 252 -0.74 -26.57 4.91
C HIS A 252 -1.34 -25.46 5.78
N CYS A 253 -2.56 -24.98 5.48
CA CYS A 253 -3.23 -23.97 6.31
C CYS A 253 -3.46 -24.47 7.74
N LEU A 254 -3.95 -25.71 7.90
CA LEU A 254 -4.20 -26.31 9.22
C LEU A 254 -2.89 -26.52 10.01
N ALA A 255 -1.86 -27.09 9.38
CA ALA A 255 -0.56 -27.28 10.02
C ALA A 255 0.15 -25.96 10.37
N MET A 256 -0.15 -24.86 9.65
CA MET A 256 0.36 -23.53 9.97
C MET A 256 -0.34 -22.88 11.16
N MET A 257 -1.57 -23.31 11.48
CA MET A 257 -2.32 -22.88 12.67
C MET A 257 -1.87 -23.66 13.90
N ASP A 258 -1.74 -24.98 13.75
CA ASP A 258 -1.25 -25.89 14.79
C ASP A 258 -0.20 -26.81 14.18
N SER A 259 1.07 -26.59 14.52
CA SER A 259 2.17 -27.44 14.07
C SER A 259 2.12 -28.85 14.66
N GLY A 260 1.23 -29.12 15.62
CA GLY A 260 0.90 -30.44 16.15
C GLY A 260 -0.23 -31.15 15.40
N ASP A 261 -0.80 -30.56 14.35
CA ASP A 261 -1.89 -31.14 13.59
C ASP A 261 -1.42 -32.36 12.77
N GLY A 262 -1.45 -33.52 13.42
CA GLY A 262 -0.96 -34.78 12.85
C GLY A 262 -1.68 -35.19 11.57
N ALA A 263 -2.98 -34.90 11.44
CA ALA A 263 -3.74 -35.21 10.23
C ALA A 263 -3.30 -34.34 9.05
N ALA A 264 -3.09 -33.04 9.29
CA ALA A 264 -2.60 -32.12 8.28
C ALA A 264 -1.17 -32.47 7.83
N ILE A 265 -0.27 -32.77 8.78
CA ILE A 265 1.10 -33.17 8.48
C ILE A 265 1.12 -34.49 7.69
N SER A 266 0.34 -35.49 8.11
CA SER A 266 0.25 -36.77 7.43
C SER A 266 -0.23 -36.61 5.98
N LYS A 267 -1.24 -35.76 5.75
CA LYS A 267 -1.71 -35.46 4.39
C LYS A 267 -0.64 -34.79 3.54
N LEU A 268 0.17 -33.87 4.10
CA LEU A 268 1.29 -33.27 3.37
C LEU A 268 2.39 -34.31 3.05
N GLN A 269 2.67 -35.25 3.96
CA GLN A 269 3.63 -36.34 3.73
C GLN A 269 3.15 -37.30 2.64
N GLU A 270 1.86 -37.64 2.62
CA GLU A 270 1.22 -38.41 1.55
C GLU A 270 1.35 -37.68 0.19
N LEU A 271 1.05 -36.38 0.15
CA LEU A 271 1.15 -35.60 -1.08
C LEU A 271 2.60 -35.39 -1.55
N ALA A 272 3.58 -35.46 -0.64
CA ALA A 272 5.00 -35.46 -0.94
C ALA A 272 5.51 -36.75 -1.60
N THR A 273 4.69 -37.82 -1.67
CA THR A 273 4.99 -39.04 -2.42
C THR A 273 4.10 -39.20 -3.66
N SER A 274 3.25 -38.21 -3.97
CA SER A 274 2.33 -38.26 -5.11
C SER A 274 3.04 -38.37 -6.48
N GLY A 275 2.36 -38.95 -7.47
CA GLY A 275 2.85 -39.02 -8.85
C GLY A 275 2.89 -37.67 -9.59
N ASP A 276 2.22 -36.64 -9.07
CA ASP A 276 2.26 -35.29 -9.62
C ASP A 276 3.48 -34.53 -9.07
N ASP A 277 4.48 -34.31 -9.93
CA ASP A 277 5.73 -33.64 -9.55
C ASP A 277 5.53 -32.20 -9.04
N GLY A 278 4.49 -31.49 -9.51
CA GLY A 278 4.16 -30.16 -9.03
C GLY A 278 3.63 -30.19 -7.60
N VAL A 279 2.68 -31.08 -7.33
CA VAL A 279 2.10 -31.29 -5.99
C VAL A 279 3.17 -31.79 -5.03
N LYS A 280 3.97 -32.77 -5.43
CA LYS A 280 5.11 -33.31 -4.68
C LYS A 280 6.06 -32.20 -4.20
N LYS A 281 6.55 -31.37 -5.12
CA LYS A 281 7.44 -30.24 -4.80
C LYS A 281 6.79 -29.25 -3.85
N MET A 282 5.51 -28.92 -4.06
CA MET A 282 4.79 -27.99 -3.18
C MET A 282 4.56 -28.56 -1.78
N ALA A 283 4.30 -29.87 -1.65
CA ALA A 283 4.07 -30.55 -0.39
C ALA A 283 5.36 -30.62 0.45
N ILE A 284 6.49 -30.97 -0.19
CA ILE A 284 7.82 -30.92 0.43
C ILE A 284 8.13 -29.51 0.92
N ALA A 285 7.94 -28.49 0.08
CA ALA A 285 8.17 -27.09 0.49
C ALA A 285 7.27 -26.66 1.66
N SER A 286 6.05 -27.17 1.73
CA SER A 286 5.12 -26.92 2.85
C SER A 286 5.63 -27.54 4.14
N LEU A 287 6.16 -28.76 4.09
CA LEU A 287 6.77 -29.46 5.22
C LEU A 287 8.05 -28.78 5.69
N ASP A 288 8.93 -28.37 4.77
CA ASP A 288 10.17 -27.65 5.09
C ASP A 288 9.86 -26.32 5.81
N GLN A 289 8.83 -25.60 5.36
CA GLN A 289 8.40 -24.36 6.00
C GLN A 289 7.88 -24.60 7.43
N LEU A 290 7.21 -25.72 7.68
CA LEU A 290 6.73 -26.11 9.01
C LEU A 290 7.91 -26.53 9.91
N ALA A 291 8.88 -27.28 9.39
CA ALA A 291 10.09 -27.67 10.10
C ALA A 291 11.01 -26.48 10.44
N GLY A 292 10.96 -25.41 9.66
CA GLY A 292 11.63 -24.14 9.99
C GLY A 292 10.95 -23.33 11.11
N LYS A 293 9.76 -23.74 11.56
CA LYS A 293 8.98 -23.07 12.62
C LYS A 293 9.03 -23.77 13.99
N THR A 294 9.58 -24.98 14.08
CA THR A 294 9.84 -25.63 15.37
C THR A 294 10.90 -24.83 16.16
N PRO A 295 10.77 -24.71 17.51
CA PRO A 295 11.60 -23.80 18.30
C PRO A 295 13.00 -24.38 18.52
N VAL A 296 13.85 -24.27 17.50
CA VAL A 296 15.29 -24.11 17.69
C VAL A 296 15.63 -22.76 17.09
N ALA A 297 16.06 -21.86 17.97
CA ALA A 297 16.42 -20.48 17.70
C ALA A 297 17.17 -20.32 16.37
N ARG A 298 16.44 -19.88 15.34
CA ARG A 298 17.01 -19.08 14.27
C ARG A 298 16.16 -17.84 14.11
N GLN A 299 16.80 -16.71 14.38
CA GLN A 299 16.34 -15.39 14.00
C GLN A 299 16.00 -15.40 12.51
N HIS A 300 14.74 -15.64 12.16
CA HIS A 300 14.20 -15.12 10.92
C HIS A 300 13.95 -13.63 11.13
N ARG A 301 15.03 -12.84 11.01
CA ARG A 301 14.93 -11.59 10.25
C ARG A 301 14.20 -11.97 8.97
N GLY A 302 13.11 -11.28 8.65
CA GLY A 302 12.64 -11.25 7.27
C GLY A 302 13.86 -11.03 6.40
N ARG A 303 14.08 -11.87 5.39
CA ARG A 303 15.26 -11.74 4.54
C ARG A 303 15.10 -10.44 3.77
N GLU A 304 15.46 -9.33 4.40
CA GLU A 304 15.88 -8.11 3.72
C GLU A 304 16.90 -8.60 2.71
N LYS A 305 16.59 -8.40 1.43
CA LYS A 305 17.54 -8.70 0.36
C LYS A 305 18.84 -8.03 0.75
N SER A 306 19.94 -8.81 0.80
CA SER A 306 21.23 -8.23 1.15
C SER A 306 21.53 -7.09 0.16
N ALA A 307 22.28 -6.07 0.58
CA ALA A 307 22.64 -4.95 -0.32
C ALA A 307 23.25 -5.44 -1.65
N ARG A 308 23.95 -6.59 -1.64
CA ARG A 308 24.48 -7.28 -2.83
C ARG A 308 23.38 -7.87 -3.73
N GLU A 309 22.32 -8.44 -3.17
CA GLU A 309 21.18 -8.97 -3.93
C GLU A 309 20.34 -7.83 -4.54
N VAL A 310 20.11 -6.75 -3.79
CA VAL A 310 19.45 -5.53 -4.31
C VAL A 310 20.27 -4.91 -5.43
N ALA A 311 21.59 -4.80 -5.28
CA ALA A 311 22.47 -4.28 -6.33
C ALA A 311 22.45 -5.11 -7.62
N ARG A 312 22.41 -6.45 -7.51
CA ARG A 312 22.26 -7.33 -8.70
C ARG A 312 20.91 -7.16 -9.39
N GLU A 313 19.84 -6.99 -8.62
CA GLU A 313 18.50 -6.78 -9.15
C GLU A 313 18.38 -5.43 -9.85
N ILE A 314 18.97 -4.36 -9.29
CA ILE A 314 19.08 -3.05 -9.94
C ILE A 314 19.81 -3.20 -11.29
N GLY A 315 21.01 -3.80 -11.31
CA GLY A 315 21.76 -3.98 -12.56
C GLY A 315 21.02 -4.83 -13.61
N SER A 316 20.26 -5.84 -13.18
CA SER A 316 19.42 -6.63 -14.09
C SER A 316 18.25 -5.81 -14.67
N LEU A 317 17.66 -4.91 -13.88
CA LEU A 317 16.54 -4.07 -14.30
C LEU A 317 17.02 -2.93 -15.23
N GLU A 318 18.18 -2.34 -14.96
CA GLU A 318 18.83 -1.37 -15.85
C GLU A 318 19.16 -1.98 -17.21
N LYS A 319 19.74 -3.19 -17.22
CA LYS A 319 19.98 -3.92 -18.47
C LYS A 319 18.69 -4.18 -19.23
N ARG A 320 17.62 -4.59 -18.53
CA ARG A 320 16.30 -4.81 -19.15
C ARG A 320 15.69 -3.54 -19.72
N LEU A 321 15.91 -2.37 -19.10
CA LEU A 321 15.46 -1.09 -19.64
C LEU A 321 16.15 -0.76 -20.97
N GLN A 322 17.43 -1.12 -21.10
CA GLN A 322 18.20 -0.87 -22.33
C GLN A 322 17.90 -1.89 -23.44
N THR A 323 17.67 -3.16 -23.10
CA THR A 323 17.57 -4.23 -24.11
C THR A 323 16.14 -4.57 -24.51
N ALA A 324 15.13 -4.19 -23.72
CA ALA A 324 13.74 -4.54 -24.03
C ALA A 324 13.22 -3.69 -25.20
N GLN A 325 12.71 -4.35 -26.24
CA GLN A 325 12.02 -3.71 -27.36
C GLN A 325 10.53 -3.46 -27.06
N ASN A 326 9.95 -4.16 -26.08
CA ASN A 326 8.54 -4.04 -25.73
C ASN A 326 8.32 -2.91 -24.70
N PRO A 327 7.52 -1.87 -25.04
CA PRO A 327 7.21 -0.76 -24.14
C PRO A 327 6.64 -1.19 -22.79
N ALA A 328 5.77 -2.21 -22.74
CA ALA A 328 5.17 -2.68 -21.49
C ALA A 328 6.21 -3.31 -20.54
N VAL A 329 7.22 -3.96 -21.11
CA VAL A 329 8.33 -4.55 -20.34
C VAL A 329 9.26 -3.46 -19.80
N GLN A 330 9.49 -2.40 -20.59
CA GLN A 330 10.23 -1.22 -20.16
C GLN A 330 9.51 -0.51 -19.00
N VAL A 331 8.19 -0.29 -19.10
CA VAL A 331 7.38 0.31 -18.01
C VAL A 331 7.43 -0.52 -16.74
N ALA A 332 7.28 -1.84 -16.84
CA ALA A 332 7.35 -2.72 -15.67
C ALA A 332 8.75 -2.73 -15.02
N ALA A 333 9.82 -2.69 -15.82
CA ALA A 333 11.18 -2.58 -15.32
C ALA A 333 11.42 -1.23 -14.64
N ALA A 334 10.98 -0.12 -15.25
CA ALA A 334 11.10 1.23 -14.69
C ALA A 334 10.34 1.39 -13.37
N ALA A 335 9.10 0.90 -13.30
CA ALA A 335 8.29 0.90 -12.10
C ALA A 335 8.94 0.10 -10.97
N LYS A 336 9.53 -1.07 -11.30
CA LYS A 336 10.22 -1.89 -10.30
C LYS A 336 11.53 -1.25 -9.85
N LEU A 337 12.26 -0.64 -10.77
CA LEU A 337 13.53 0.01 -10.48
C LEU A 337 13.35 1.16 -9.48
N GLY A 338 12.34 2.02 -9.63
CA GLY A 338 12.16 3.08 -8.63
C GLY A 338 11.32 2.74 -7.40
N GLN A 339 10.81 1.52 -7.28
CA GLN A 339 10.54 0.96 -5.96
C GLN A 339 11.82 0.66 -5.17
N LEU A 340 12.91 0.32 -5.87
CA LEU A 340 14.21 0.00 -5.27
C LEU A 340 15.10 1.24 -5.12
N VAL A 341 15.02 2.17 -6.08
CA VAL A 341 15.79 3.42 -6.13
C VAL A 341 14.85 4.57 -6.53
N PRO A 342 14.11 5.16 -5.58
CA PRO A 342 13.24 6.31 -5.86
C PRO A 342 14.02 7.42 -6.58
N GLY A 343 13.44 7.99 -7.65
CA GLY A 343 14.12 9.02 -8.45
C GLY A 343 15.17 8.50 -9.45
N HIS A 344 15.21 7.20 -9.79
CA HIS A 344 16.20 6.67 -10.73
C HIS A 344 16.15 7.33 -12.13
N ARG A 345 17.27 7.92 -12.58
CA ARG A 345 17.35 8.74 -13.80
C ARG A 345 16.97 7.98 -15.06
N GLY A 346 17.60 6.83 -15.31
CA GLY A 346 17.35 6.05 -16.52
C GLY A 346 15.92 5.49 -16.62
N ALA A 347 15.24 5.27 -15.49
CA ALA A 347 13.85 4.81 -15.50
C ALA A 347 12.90 5.96 -15.88
N ILE A 348 13.16 7.15 -15.35
CA ILE A 348 12.40 8.36 -15.68
C ILE A 348 12.58 8.72 -17.16
N GLU A 349 13.82 8.72 -17.67
CA GLU A 349 14.10 9.03 -19.08
C GLU A 349 13.42 8.05 -20.04
N VAL A 350 13.44 6.74 -19.76
CA VAL A 350 12.74 5.74 -20.58
C VAL A 350 11.23 5.98 -20.59
N LEU A 351 10.63 6.29 -19.44
CA LEU A 351 9.20 6.57 -19.36
C LEU A 351 8.81 7.88 -20.07
N ILE A 352 9.67 8.92 -20.04
CA ILE A 352 9.46 10.15 -20.81
C ILE A 352 9.52 9.85 -22.31
N ASN A 353 10.54 9.12 -22.77
CA ASN A 353 10.67 8.75 -24.18
C ASN A 353 9.47 7.91 -24.66
N LEU A 354 8.88 7.07 -23.79
CA LEU A 354 7.65 6.33 -24.10
C LEU A 354 6.40 7.23 -24.19
N LEU A 355 6.37 8.36 -23.51
CA LEU A 355 5.31 9.37 -23.67
C LEU A 355 5.48 10.18 -24.97
N GLU A 356 6.70 10.28 -25.49
CA GLU A 356 7.04 10.99 -26.74
C GLU A 356 6.88 10.11 -27.99
N GLN A 357 6.69 8.79 -27.85
CA GLN A 357 6.46 7.87 -28.99
C GLN A 357 5.02 7.98 -29.51
N ASP A 358 4.86 8.09 -30.82
CA ASP A 358 3.55 8.05 -31.50
C ASP A 358 3.07 6.61 -31.76
N GLY A 359 1.76 6.39 -31.67
CA GLY A 359 1.12 5.12 -32.05
C GLY A 359 0.86 4.13 -30.90
N LEU A 360 0.99 4.55 -29.64
CA LEU A 360 0.63 3.73 -28.48
C LEU A 360 -0.85 3.95 -28.08
N GLU A 361 -1.48 2.99 -27.40
CA GLU A 361 -2.86 3.14 -26.95
C GLU A 361 -2.99 4.21 -25.83
N GLY A 362 -4.11 4.96 -25.81
CA GLY A 362 -4.40 5.96 -24.77
C GLY A 362 -4.36 5.42 -23.33
N SER A 363 -4.70 4.14 -23.14
CA SER A 363 -4.60 3.44 -21.85
C SER A 363 -3.14 3.22 -21.41
N PHE A 364 -2.23 3.09 -22.38
CA PHE A 364 -0.81 2.87 -22.17
C PHE A 364 -0.12 4.16 -21.73
N TYR A 365 -0.38 5.30 -22.38
CA TYR A 365 0.14 6.59 -21.93
C TYR A 365 -0.28 6.93 -20.50
N ARG A 366 -1.53 6.62 -20.11
CA ARG A 366 -1.99 6.80 -18.73
C ARG A 366 -1.16 5.96 -17.76
N ARG A 367 -0.88 4.71 -18.08
CA ARG A 367 -0.06 3.81 -17.25
C ARG A 367 1.40 4.29 -17.14
N VAL A 368 1.97 4.82 -18.22
CA VAL A 368 3.31 5.42 -18.22
C VAL A 368 3.34 6.68 -17.33
N GLY A 369 2.32 7.54 -17.44
CA GLY A 369 2.14 8.73 -16.60
C GLY A 369 1.97 8.39 -15.11
N ASP A 370 1.17 7.37 -14.79
CA ASP A 370 1.01 6.85 -13.42
C ASP A 370 2.34 6.35 -12.85
N CYS A 371 3.14 5.64 -13.66
CA CYS A 371 4.46 5.16 -13.24
C CYS A 371 5.44 6.32 -13.02
N LEU A 372 5.48 7.32 -13.91
CA LEU A 372 6.27 8.54 -13.71
C LEU A 372 5.88 9.27 -12.43
N GLY A 373 4.57 9.38 -12.17
CA GLY A 373 4.04 10.00 -10.95
C GLY A 373 4.48 9.33 -9.65
N LEU A 374 4.87 8.05 -9.68
CA LEU A 374 5.42 7.34 -8.52
C LEU A 374 6.94 7.49 -8.38
N LEU A 375 7.63 7.82 -9.47
CA LEU A 375 9.09 7.86 -9.57
C LEU A 375 9.69 9.24 -9.40
N LEU A 376 8.91 10.30 -9.69
CA LEU A 376 9.39 11.68 -9.65
C LEU A 376 9.60 12.18 -8.21
N THR A 377 10.84 12.57 -7.93
CA THR A 377 11.26 13.31 -6.74
C THR A 377 11.31 14.81 -7.03
N GLY A 378 11.18 15.66 -6.00
CA GLY A 378 11.02 17.13 -6.09
C GLY A 378 11.90 17.83 -7.13
N GLU A 379 13.19 17.49 -7.17
CA GLU A 379 14.20 18.09 -8.06
C GLU A 379 13.98 17.79 -9.56
N ARG A 380 13.17 16.80 -9.92
CA ARG A 380 13.02 16.32 -11.31
C ARG A 380 11.66 16.58 -11.94
N TYR A 381 10.73 17.20 -11.21
CA TYR A 381 9.43 17.60 -11.74
C TYR A 381 9.55 18.63 -12.87
N GLY A 382 10.46 19.60 -12.75
CA GLY A 382 10.65 20.65 -13.77
C GLY A 382 11.07 20.11 -15.14
N LEU A 383 11.89 19.05 -15.18
CA LEU A 383 12.34 18.40 -16.41
C LEU A 383 11.21 17.68 -17.16
N VAL A 384 10.27 17.08 -16.42
CA VAL A 384 9.13 16.36 -17.00
C VAL A 384 8.04 17.32 -17.44
N VAL A 385 7.73 18.32 -16.60
CA VAL A 385 6.72 19.35 -16.93
C VAL A 385 7.14 20.11 -18.18
N GLY A 386 8.40 20.56 -18.29
CA GLY A 386 8.90 21.26 -19.49
C GLY A 386 8.77 20.46 -20.79
N ARG A 387 9.00 19.14 -20.76
CA ARG A 387 8.86 18.26 -21.94
C ARG A 387 7.40 17.92 -22.27
N LEU A 388 6.55 17.71 -21.27
CA LEU A 388 5.12 17.47 -21.47
C LEU A 388 4.37 18.70 -22.02
N TYR A 389 4.81 19.91 -21.64
CA TYR A 389 4.30 21.15 -22.25
C TYR A 389 4.67 21.27 -23.74
N GLY A 390 5.86 20.79 -24.14
CA GLY A 390 6.29 20.73 -25.54
C GLY A 390 5.41 19.82 -26.42
N LEU A 391 4.94 18.70 -25.87
CA LEU A 391 4.04 17.77 -26.57
C LEU A 391 2.61 18.34 -26.79
N ARG A 392 2.21 19.35 -26.02
CA ARG A 392 0.90 20.02 -26.15
C ARG A 392 0.91 21.18 -27.15
N GLY A 393 2.07 21.59 -27.65
CA GLY A 393 2.24 22.72 -28.57
C GLY A 393 2.21 22.36 -30.06
N GLY A 394 1.88 21.12 -30.41
CA GLY A 394 1.91 20.60 -31.79
C GLY A 394 0.62 19.90 -32.21
N GLY A 395 -0.55 20.42 -31.82
CA GLY A 395 -1.86 19.92 -32.23
C GLY A 395 -2.84 21.06 -32.46
#